data_AF-A0A212F6P9-F1
#
_entry.id   AF-A0A212F6P9-F1
#
_cell.length_a   1.000
_cell.length_b   1.000
_cell.length_c   1.000
_cell.angle_alpha   90.00
_cell.angle_beta   90.00
_cell.angle_gamma   90.00
#
_symmetry.space_group_name_H-M   'P 1'
#
loop_
_entity.id
_entity.type
_entity.pdbx_description
1 polymer ?
#
loop_
_entity_poly.entity_id
_entity_poly.type
_entity_poly.pdbx_seq_one_letter_code
_entity_poly.pdbx_strand_id
1 'polypeptide(L)'
;MRNGRVRLLTTIGNDEDGNYLQNIAPGLILDGKLNPNSYSSSSCVINNARTAKYAAVFDGKGECILGLGDMDIHDCISIDLVKKHLDKLKTAPLIVLDGNIPLSTMEYILKICNEYKKPGMFV
;
A
#
# COMPACT_ATOMS: atom_id res chain seq x y z
N MET A 1 2.68 17.35 0.12
CA MET A 1 1.87 16.29 -0.52
C MET A 1 0.51 16.75 -1.06
N ARG A 2 -0.13 17.83 -0.55
CA ARG A 2 -1.51 18.22 -0.92
C ARG A 2 -1.77 18.58 -2.41
N ASN A 3 -0.75 18.75 -3.25
CA ASN A 3 -0.89 18.98 -4.70
C ASN A 3 -0.08 17.99 -5.58
N GLY A 4 0.43 16.90 -5.00
CA GLY A 4 1.16 15.88 -5.75
C GLY A 4 0.21 14.91 -6.45
N ARG A 5 0.48 14.56 -7.71
CA ARG A 5 -0.25 13.49 -8.43
C ARG A 5 0.24 12.10 -8.01
N VAL A 6 0.38 11.85 -6.71
CA VAL A 6 0.79 10.55 -6.17
C VAL A 6 -0.45 9.69 -5.96
N ARG A 7 -0.34 8.41 -6.31
CA ARG A 7 -1.34 7.38 -6.03
C ARG A 7 -0.66 6.27 -5.25
N LEU A 8 -1.28 5.86 -4.15
CA LEU A 8 -0.78 4.81 -3.28
C LEU A 8 -1.54 3.52 -3.56
N LEU A 9 -0.82 2.47 -3.94
CA LEU A 9 -1.34 1.11 -3.97
C LEU A 9 -0.91 0.44 -2.66
N THR A 10 -1.86 0.24 -1.76
CA THR A 10 -1.65 -0.41 -0.46
C THR A 10 -2.95 -1.08 -0.03
N THR A 11 -2.90 -1.94 0.98
CA THR A 11 -4.07 -2.55 1.60
C THR A 11 -4.36 -1.92 2.96
N ILE A 12 -5.65 -1.76 3.27
CA ILE A 12 -6.18 -1.36 4.59
C ILE A 12 -7.31 -2.31 4.99
N GLY A 13 -7.55 -2.43 6.29
CA GLY A 13 -8.66 -3.20 6.83
C GLY A 13 -9.99 -2.48 6.61
N ASN A 14 -11.07 -3.23 6.55
CA ASN A 14 -12.42 -2.69 6.74
C ASN A 14 -12.69 -2.46 8.24
N ASP A 15 -11.92 -1.57 8.85
CA ASP A 15 -11.96 -1.22 10.26
C ASP A 15 -11.91 0.31 10.47
N GLU A 16 -11.98 0.74 11.73
CA GLU A 16 -11.99 2.17 12.07
C GLU A 16 -10.72 2.89 11.63
N ASP A 17 -9.56 2.24 11.73
CA ASP A 17 -8.28 2.81 11.33
C ASP A 17 -8.18 2.98 9.81
N GLY A 18 -8.65 1.98 9.05
CA GLY A 18 -8.74 2.06 7.59
C GLY A 18 -9.67 3.19 7.13
N ASN A 19 -10.83 3.33 7.81
CA ASN A 19 -11.75 4.44 7.57
C ASN A 19 -11.13 5.80 7.94
N TYR A 20 -10.38 5.86 9.04
CA TYR A 20 -9.66 7.06 9.45
C TYR A 20 -8.63 7.49 8.39
N LEU A 21 -7.82 6.55 7.89
CA LEU A 21 -6.82 6.81 6.82
C LEU A 21 -7.47 7.40 5.55
N GLN A 22 -8.61 6.85 5.14
CA GLN A 22 -9.35 7.37 3.98
C GLN A 22 -9.87 8.80 4.21
N ASN A 23 -10.30 9.12 5.43
CA ASN A 23 -10.83 10.44 5.76
C ASN A 23 -9.74 11.51 5.82
N ILE A 24 -8.55 11.18 6.34
CA ILE A 24 -7.44 12.15 6.43
C ILE A 24 -6.69 12.33 5.10
N ALA A 25 -6.72 11.33 4.22
CA ALA A 25 -6.04 11.32 2.93
C ALA A 25 -6.97 10.88 1.78
N PRO A 26 -8.05 11.63 1.50
CA PRO A 26 -9.05 11.24 0.53
C PRO A 26 -8.44 11.11 -0.87
N GLY A 27 -8.66 9.96 -1.50
CA GLY A 27 -8.20 9.66 -2.87
C GLY A 27 -6.71 9.37 -3.00
N LEU A 28 -5.98 9.21 -1.89
CA LEU A 28 -4.59 8.75 -1.93
C LEU A 28 -4.49 7.26 -2.28
N ILE A 29 -5.25 6.43 -1.56
CA ILE A 29 -5.30 4.97 -1.76
C ILE A 29 -6.13 4.66 -3.01
N LEU A 30 -5.54 3.91 -3.95
CA LEU A 30 -6.24 3.40 -5.13
C LEU A 30 -7.38 2.49 -4.70
N ASP A 31 -8.59 2.69 -5.24
CA ASP A 31 -9.77 1.92 -4.85
C ASP A 31 -9.96 1.78 -3.33
N GLY A 32 -9.62 2.84 -2.58
CA GLY A 32 -9.69 2.82 -1.12
C GLY A 32 -11.10 2.64 -0.56
N LYS A 33 -12.16 2.71 -1.37
CA LYS A 33 -13.53 2.42 -0.93
C LYS A 33 -13.88 0.97 -1.22
N LEU A 34 -14.53 0.32 -0.26
CA LEU A 34 -15.12 -1.00 -0.46
C LEU A 34 -16.03 -0.99 -1.70
N ASN A 35 -15.70 -1.87 -2.63
CA ASN A 35 -16.58 -2.20 -3.74
C ASN A 35 -17.15 -3.60 -3.46
N PRO A 36 -18.45 -3.74 -3.14
CA PRO A 36 -19.06 -5.04 -2.82
C PRO A 36 -18.99 -6.05 -3.98
N ASN A 37 -18.69 -5.58 -5.20
CA ASN A 37 -18.52 -6.43 -6.38
C ASN A 37 -17.04 -6.75 -6.69
N SER A 38 -16.09 -6.32 -5.86
CA SER A 38 -14.67 -6.67 -6.03
C SER A 38 -14.32 -7.93 -5.24
N TYR A 39 -13.65 -8.87 -5.89
CA TYR A 39 -13.05 -10.02 -5.22
C TYR A 39 -11.99 -9.54 -4.21
N SER A 40 -11.95 -10.15 -3.03
CA SER A 40 -11.09 -9.72 -1.91
C SER A 40 -9.60 -9.64 -2.28
N SER A 41 -9.14 -10.45 -3.23
CA SER A 41 -7.74 -10.47 -3.70
C SER A 41 -7.35 -9.29 -4.60
N SER A 42 -8.31 -8.51 -5.09
CA SER A 42 -8.10 -7.35 -5.96
C SER A 42 -8.67 -6.05 -5.36
N SER A 43 -8.87 -6.01 -4.05
CA SER A 43 -9.34 -4.84 -3.31
C SER A 43 -8.22 -4.24 -2.48
N CYS A 44 -8.13 -2.91 -2.42
CA CYS A 44 -7.27 -2.24 -1.44
C CYS A 44 -7.89 -2.19 -0.04
N VAL A 45 -9.17 -2.56 0.10
CA VAL A 45 -9.83 -2.74 1.40
C VAL A 45 -10.12 -4.21 1.62
N ILE A 46 -9.57 -4.77 2.70
CA ILE A 46 -9.63 -6.19 3.01
C ILE A 46 -10.61 -6.41 4.17
N ASN A 47 -11.64 -7.22 3.94
CA ASN A 47 -12.57 -7.62 4.99
C ASN A 47 -11.89 -8.59 5.95
N ASN A 48 -12.24 -8.51 7.24
CA ASN A 48 -11.69 -9.37 8.30
C ASN A 48 -10.16 -9.30 8.46
N ALA A 49 -9.53 -8.22 7.98
CA ALA A 49 -8.13 -7.92 8.23
C ALA A 49 -8.01 -6.60 9.01
N ARG A 50 -6.95 -6.47 9.81
CA ARG A 50 -6.66 -5.26 10.56
C ARG A 50 -5.79 -4.33 9.73
N THR A 51 -6.13 -3.05 9.69
CA THR A 51 -5.25 -2.02 9.14
C THR A 51 -3.92 -2.03 9.87
N ALA A 52 -2.82 -1.89 9.11
CA ALA A 52 -1.47 -1.94 9.62
C ALA A 52 -1.23 -0.90 10.72
N LYS A 53 -0.52 -1.29 11.79
CA LYS A 53 -0.21 -0.43 12.95
C LYS A 53 1.25 -0.54 13.32
N TYR A 54 1.81 0.59 13.74
CA TYR A 54 3.13 0.66 14.34
C TYR A 54 3.06 1.46 15.63
N ALA A 55 3.55 0.88 16.72
CA ALA A 55 3.75 1.56 17.99
C ALA A 55 5.25 1.66 18.25
N ALA A 56 5.72 2.88 18.54
CA ALA A 56 7.08 3.13 18.99
C ALA A 56 7.07 3.70 20.39
N VAL A 57 7.93 3.18 21.26
CA VAL A 57 8.16 3.68 22.61
C VAL A 57 9.50 4.38 22.62
N PHE A 58 9.50 5.61 23.11
CA PHE A 58 10.70 6.44 23.23
C PHE A 58 11.04 6.63 24.70
N ASP A 59 12.32 6.73 25.00
CA ASP A 59 12.79 7.12 26.33
C ASP A 59 12.68 8.64 26.56
N GLY A 60 13.06 9.10 27.77
CA GLY A 60 13.03 10.52 28.11
C GLY A 60 14.03 11.39 27.34
N LYS A 61 14.94 10.81 26.57
CA LYS A 61 15.91 11.50 25.71
C LYS A 61 15.45 11.55 24.25
N GLY A 62 14.35 10.88 23.91
CA GLY A 62 13.84 10.76 22.55
C GLY A 62 14.45 9.60 21.76
N GLU A 63 15.16 8.67 22.40
CA GLU A 63 15.67 7.46 21.75
C GLU A 63 14.55 6.41 21.67
N CYS A 64 14.35 5.80 20.49
CA CYS A 64 13.39 4.71 20.33
C CYS A 64 13.93 3.44 20.99
N ILE A 65 13.23 2.94 22.01
CA ILE A 65 13.64 1.77 22.79
C ILE A 65 12.84 0.50 22.43
N LEU A 66 11.67 0.66 21.81
CA LEU A 66 10.84 -0.45 21.36
C LEU A 66 9.98 -0.04 20.17
N GLY A 67 9.97 -0.88 19.13
CA GLY A 67 9.01 -0.80 18.03
C GLY A 67 8.19 -2.08 17.95
N LEU A 68 6.88 -1.95 17.83
CA LEU A 68 5.94 -3.05 17.63
C LEU A 68 5.10 -2.78 16.38
N GLY A 69 5.23 -3.65 15.38
CA GLY A 69 4.46 -3.57 14.14
C GLY A 69 3.47 -4.74 14.01
N ASP A 70 2.24 -4.42 13.65
CA ASP A 70 1.24 -5.36 13.11
C ASP A 70 1.06 -4.97 11.64
N MET A 71 1.74 -5.68 10.74
CA MET A 71 1.91 -5.29 9.33
C MET A 71 1.42 -6.37 8.35
N ASP A 72 0.83 -7.45 8.86
CA ASP A 72 0.47 -8.66 8.11
C ASP A 72 -0.47 -8.37 6.92
N ILE A 73 -1.29 -7.32 7.01
CA ILE A 73 -2.18 -6.93 5.91
C ILE A 73 -1.44 -6.55 4.63
N HIS A 74 -0.16 -6.16 4.71
CA HIS A 74 0.63 -5.88 3.51
C HIS A 74 0.90 -7.14 2.68
N ASP A 75 0.80 -8.34 3.26
CA ASP A 75 0.83 -9.60 2.50
C ASP A 75 -0.35 -9.72 1.50
N CYS A 76 -1.41 -8.95 1.71
CA CYS A 76 -2.54 -8.87 0.78
C CYS A 76 -2.24 -8.02 -0.46
N ILE A 77 -1.08 -7.36 -0.54
CA ILE A 77 -0.63 -6.62 -1.73
C ILE A 77 -0.17 -7.65 -2.78
N SER A 78 -1.16 -8.24 -3.45
CA SER A 78 -0.99 -9.36 -4.37
C SER A 78 -0.63 -8.90 -5.79
N ILE A 79 -0.08 -9.82 -6.59
CA ILE A 79 0.11 -9.60 -8.04
C ILE A 79 -1.21 -9.23 -8.73
N ASP A 80 -2.33 -9.81 -8.33
CA ASP A 80 -3.63 -9.53 -8.95
C ASP A 80 -4.16 -8.15 -8.59
N LEU A 81 -3.87 -7.66 -7.37
CA LEU A 81 -4.11 -6.27 -7.00
C LEU A 81 -3.29 -5.31 -7.87
N VAL A 82 -2.02 -5.61 -8.11
CA VAL A 82 -1.17 -4.81 -9.02
C VAL A 82 -1.71 -4.82 -10.45
N LYS A 83 -2.10 -6.00 -10.98
CA LYS A 83 -2.68 -6.13 -12.33
C LYS A 83 -3.93 -5.29 -12.51
N LYS A 84 -4.82 -5.23 -11.51
CA LYS A 84 -6.03 -4.39 -11.55
C LYS A 84 -5.70 -2.92 -11.81
N HIS A 85 -4.56 -2.45 -11.33
CA HIS A 85 -4.11 -1.07 -11.47
C HIS A 85 -3.00 -0.89 -12.50
N LEU A 86 -2.78 -1.86 -13.39
CA LEU A 86 -1.66 -1.86 -14.32
C LEU A 86 -1.62 -0.60 -15.19
N ASP A 87 -2.77 -0.08 -15.64
CA ASP A 87 -2.84 1.15 -16.43
C ASP A 87 -2.28 2.37 -15.67
N LYS A 88 -2.43 2.41 -14.34
CA LYS A 88 -1.83 3.46 -13.51
C LYS A 88 -0.32 3.31 -13.45
N LEU A 89 0.19 2.09 -13.32
CA LEU A 89 1.64 1.83 -13.33
C LEU A 89 2.26 2.18 -14.69
N LYS A 90 1.61 1.82 -15.81
CA LYS A 90 2.06 2.15 -17.17
C LYS A 90 2.10 3.65 -17.46
N THR A 91 1.25 4.44 -16.80
CA THR A 91 1.18 5.88 -17.01
C THR A 91 1.99 6.67 -15.99
N ALA A 92 2.39 6.05 -14.88
CA ALA A 92 3.23 6.67 -13.87
C ALA A 92 4.61 7.07 -14.44
N PRO A 93 5.16 8.23 -14.05
CA PRO A 93 6.52 8.64 -14.42
C PRO A 93 7.60 7.95 -13.57
N LEU A 94 7.24 7.48 -12.37
CA LEU A 94 8.10 6.82 -11.40
C LEU A 94 7.25 5.83 -10.60
N ILE A 95 7.78 4.64 -10.34
CA ILE A 95 7.19 3.67 -9.44
C ILE A 95 8.11 3.57 -8.21
N VAL A 96 7.54 3.77 -7.02
CA VAL A 96 8.25 3.67 -5.74
C VAL A 96 7.65 2.52 -4.97
N LEU A 97 8.50 1.67 -4.40
CA LEU A 97 8.13 0.49 -3.63
C LEU A 97 9.00 0.39 -2.38
N ASP A 98 8.46 -0.15 -1.30
CA ASP A 98 9.19 -0.45 -0.07
C ASP A 98 9.32 -1.96 0.15
N GLY A 99 10.00 -2.35 1.22
CA GLY A 99 10.20 -3.74 1.60
C GLY A 99 9.03 -4.42 2.34
N ASN A 100 7.87 -3.77 2.47
CA ASN A 100 6.75 -4.31 3.25
C ASN A 100 5.82 -5.21 2.43
N ILE A 101 6.07 -5.38 1.13
CA ILE A 101 5.23 -6.18 0.23
C ILE A 101 5.81 -7.57 -0.03
N PRO A 102 4.99 -8.57 -0.42
CA PRO A 102 5.48 -9.88 -0.81
C PRO A 102 6.55 -9.82 -1.91
N LEU A 103 7.60 -10.64 -1.78
CA LEU A 103 8.70 -10.71 -2.75
C LEU A 103 8.20 -10.99 -4.18
N SER A 104 7.25 -11.92 -4.33
CA SER A 104 6.65 -12.25 -5.63
C SER A 104 5.94 -11.05 -6.27
N THR A 105 5.27 -10.21 -5.47
CA THR A 105 4.65 -8.98 -5.96
C THR A 105 5.71 -7.95 -6.33
N MET A 106 6.79 -7.83 -5.55
CA MET A 106 7.91 -6.95 -5.85
C MET A 106 8.58 -7.30 -7.18
N GLU A 107 8.93 -8.58 -7.38
CA GLU A 107 9.49 -9.11 -8.63
C GLU A 107 8.58 -8.82 -9.83
N TYR A 108 7.27 -8.98 -9.64
CA TYR A 108 6.28 -8.65 -10.67
C TYR A 108 6.30 -7.16 -11.02
N ILE A 109 6.28 -6.26 -10.02
CA ILE A 109 6.34 -4.81 -10.23
C ILE A 109 7.64 -4.41 -10.96
N LEU A 110 8.78 -4.97 -10.57
CA LEU A 110 10.07 -4.69 -11.23
C LEU A 110 10.08 -5.17 -12.69
N LYS A 111 9.46 -6.32 -12.99
CA LYS A 111 9.27 -6.78 -14.37
C LYS A 111 8.43 -5.78 -15.17
N ILE A 112 7.33 -5.28 -14.62
CA ILE A 112 6.51 -4.23 -15.24
C ILE A 112 7.34 -2.95 -15.47
N CYS A 113 8.15 -2.53 -14.49
CA CYS A 113 9.03 -1.37 -14.65
C CYS A 113 9.98 -1.55 -15.85
N ASN A 114 10.62 -2.71 -15.98
CA ASN A 114 11.52 -3.00 -17.09
C ASN A 114 10.80 -3.10 -18.45
N GLU A 115 9.61 -3.73 -18.49
CA GLU A 115 8.80 -3.91 -19.70
C GLU A 115 8.30 -2.56 -20.25
N TYR A 116 7.78 -1.70 -19.38
CA TYR A 116 7.20 -0.40 -19.76
C TYR A 116 8.19 0.77 -19.65
N LYS A 117 9.47 0.49 -19.43
CA LYS A 117 10.55 1.47 -19.30
C LYS A 117 10.24 2.56 -18.27
N LYS A 118 9.77 2.13 -17.10
CA LYS A 118 9.52 2.98 -15.94
C LYS A 118 10.68 2.89 -14.95
N PRO A 119 11.18 4.03 -14.45
CA PRO A 119 12.07 4.02 -13.30
C PRO A 119 11.36 3.36 -12.11
N GLY A 120 11.99 2.35 -11.53
CA GLY A 120 11.59 1.74 -10.26
C GLY A 120 12.57 2.17 -9.17
N MET A 121 12.07 2.64 -8.04
CA MET A 121 12.87 3.06 -6.89
C MET A 121 12.44 2.26 -5.65
N PHE A 122 13.42 1.65 -5.00
CA PHE A 122 13.22 0.98 -3.71
C PHE A 122 13.58 1.93 -2.58
N VAL A 123 12.72 2.03 -1.56
CA VAL A 123 12.91 2.90 -0.38
C VAL A 123 12.96 2.12 0.92
#